data_AF-A0A817A314-F1
#
_entry.id   AF-A0A817A314-F1
#
_cell.length_a   1.000
_cell.length_b   1.000
_cell.length_c   1.000
_cell.angle_alpha   90.00
_cell.angle_beta   90.00
_cell.angle_gamma   90.00
#
_symmetry.space_group_name_H-M   'P 1'
#
loop_
_entity.id
_entity.type
_entity.pdbx_description
1 polymer ?
#
loop_
_entity_poly.entity_id
_entity_poly.type
_entity_poly.pdbx_seq_one_letter_code
_entity_poly.pdbx_strand_id
1 'polypeptide(L)' 'CAPESLRRQEFSSSSDVWMFAVTVWEIFTLCIEDPWFGLSVPEILNALEELGERLRCPELCPPSTYSLLLLCW' A
#
# COMPACT_ATOMS: atom_id res chain seq x y z
N CYS A 1 3.32 5.82 -1.94
CA CYS A 1 4.76 5.55 -2.15
C CYS A 1 5.22 4.45 -1.21
N ALA A 2 6.23 3.67 -1.61
CA ALA A 2 6.86 2.68 -0.74
C ALA A 2 7.56 3.36 0.46
N PRO A 3 7.69 2.70 1.63
CA PRO A 3 8.27 3.30 2.83
C PRO A 3 9.70 3.84 2.61
N GLU A 4 10.53 3.09 1.90
CA GLU A 4 11.90 3.49 1.56
C GLU A 4 11.95 4.73 0.66
N SER A 5 11.00 4.85 -0.27
CA SER A 5 10.89 6.03 -1.14
C SER A 5 10.42 7.26 -0.37
N LEU A 6 9.49 7.10 0.58
CA LEU A 6 9.02 8.18 1.44
C LEU A 6 10.10 8.68 2.40
N ARG A 7 10.88 7.76 2.98
CA ARG A 7 11.87 8.10 4.01
C ARG A 7 13.21 8.55 3.43
N ARG A 8 13.70 7.85 2.42
CA ARG A 8 15.09 7.94 1.97
C ARG A 8 15.22 8.34 0.51
N GLN A 9 14.10 8.53 -0.20
CA GLN A 9 14.08 8.76 -1.64
C GLN A 9 14.81 7.65 -2.42
N GLU A 10 14.74 6.42 -1.91
CA GLU A 10 15.27 5.24 -2.58
C GLU A 10 14.20 4.66 -3.52
N PHE A 11 14.59 4.39 -4.76
CA PHE A 11 13.72 3.89 -5.81
C PHE A 11 14.34 2.64 -6.43
N SER A 12 13.52 1.59 -6.57
CA SER A 12 13.94 0.30 -7.10
C SER A 12 12.75 -0.43 -7.71
N SER A 13 13.00 -1.55 -8.40
CA SER A 13 11.92 -2.42 -8.84
C SER A 13 11.07 -2.95 -7.68
N SER A 14 11.63 -3.07 -6.47
CA SER A 14 10.87 -3.46 -5.27
C SER A 14 9.89 -2.35 -4.84
N SER A 15 10.31 -1.08 -4.90
CA SER A 15 9.39 0.04 -4.63
C SER A 15 8.28 0.14 -5.69
N ASP A 16 8.58 -0.24 -6.93
CA ASP A 16 7.58 -0.33 -7.99
C ASP A 16 6.58 -1.45 -7.73
N VAL A 17 7.03 -2.62 -7.23
CA VAL A 17 6.15 -3.74 -6.83
C VAL A 17 5.24 -3.34 -5.67
N TRP A 18 5.75 -2.58 -4.70
CA TRP A 18 4.92 -2.01 -3.64
C TRP A 18 3.82 -1.12 -4.21
N MET A 19 4.18 -0.20 -5.12
CA MET A 19 3.23 0.71 -5.75
C MET A 19 2.24 0.00 -6.66
N PHE A 20 2.65 -1.07 -7.34
CA PHE A 20 1.74 -1.95 -8.08
C PHE A 20 0.61 -2.46 -7.17
N ALA A 21 0.95 -2.91 -5.95
CA ALA A 21 -0.08 -3.39 -5.04
C ALA A 21 -1.02 -2.29 -4.53
N VAL A 22 -0.51 -1.06 -4.35
CA VAL A 22 -1.37 0.12 -4.08
C VAL A 22 -2.32 0.37 -5.26
N THR A 23 -1.82 0.34 -6.50
CA THR A 23 -2.65 0.55 -7.70
C THR A 23 -3.71 -0.53 -7.88
N VAL A 24 -3.37 -1.80 -7.63
CA VAL A 24 -4.37 -2.88 -7.68
C VAL A 24 -5.42 -2.69 -6.58
N TRP A 25 -5.02 -2.26 -5.39
CA TRP A 25 -5.96 -1.92 -4.33
C TRP A 25 -6.91 -0.79 -4.76
N GLU A 26 -6.40 0.29 -5.35
CA GLU A 26 -7.21 1.42 -5.88
C GLU A 26 -8.21 0.95 -6.95
N ILE A 27 -7.80 0.04 -7.83
CA ILE A 27 -8.70 -0.56 -8.84
C ILE A 27 -9.88 -1.29 -8.17
N PHE A 28 -9.62 -2.07 -7.12
CA PHE A 28 -10.68 -2.82 -6.43
C PHE A 28 -11.55 -1.96 -5.50
N THR A 29 -11.08 -0.78 -5.09
CA THR A 29 -11.92 0.24 -4.42
C THR A 29 -12.63 1.17 -5.41
N LEU A 30 -12.53 0.88 -6.72
CA LEU A 30 -13.09 1.70 -7.81
C LEU A 30 -12.59 3.16 -7.78
N CYS A 31 -11.39 3.37 -7.23
CA CYS A 31 -10.79 4.69 -7.01
C CYS A 31 -11.66 5.64 -6.16
N ILE A 32 -12.55 5.11 -5.33
CA ILE A 32 -13.41 5.91 -4.43
C ILE A 32 -12.69 6.21 -3.11
N GLU A 33 -11.80 5.31 -2.69
CA GLU A 33 -11.03 5.44 -1.44
C GLU A 33 -9.60 5.88 -1.73
N ASP A 34 -9.12 6.86 -0.97
CA ASP A 34 -7.72 7.26 -0.97
C ASP A 34 -6.88 6.33 -0.06
N PRO A 35 -5.73 5.81 -0.54
CA PRO A 35 -4.81 5.04 0.29
C PRO A 35 -4.37 5.83 1.53
N TRP A 36 -4.51 5.24 2.72
CA TRP A 36 -4.14 5.85 4.00
C TRP A 36 -4.78 7.24 4.24
N PHE A 37 -6.03 7.41 3.81
CA PHE A 37 -6.78 8.66 3.95
C PHE A 37 -6.66 9.30 5.35
N GLY A 38 -6.33 10.58 5.38
CA GLY A 38 -6.24 11.38 6.60
C GLY A 38 -4.93 11.23 7.38
N LEU A 39 -4.00 10.38 6.95
CA LEU A 39 -2.68 10.24 7.58
C LEU A 39 -1.63 11.12 6.90
N SER A 40 -0.78 11.75 7.72
CA SER A 40 0.44 12.41 7.26
C SER A 40 1.55 11.39 6.94
N VAL A 41 2.59 11.81 6.20
CA VAL A 41 3.72 10.92 5.84
C VAL A 41 4.37 10.24 7.06
N PRO A 42 4.66 10.94 8.18
CA PRO A 42 5.19 10.29 9.38
C PRO A 42 4.25 9.24 9.98
N GLU A 43 2.93 9.50 9.97
CA GLU A 43 1.92 8.57 10.49
C GLU A 43 1.80 7.33 9.59
N ILE A 44 1.86 7.50 8.26
CA ILE A 44 1.91 6.40 7.29
C ILE A 44 3.13 5.53 7.55
N LEU A 45 4.32 6.13 7.69
CA LEU A 45 5.55 5.38 7.97
C LEU A 45 5.47 4.59 9.29
N ASN A 46 4.92 5.20 10.34
CA ASN A 46 4.71 4.53 11.62
C ASN A 46 3.73 3.35 11.49
N ALA A 47 2.60 3.54 10.80
CA ALA A 47 1.62 2.47 10.57
C ALA A 47 2.23 1.30 9.79
N LEU A 48 2.99 1.59 8.72
CA LEU A 48 3.54 0.56 7.83
C LEU A 48 4.70 -0.23 8.45
N GLU A 49 5.59 0.43 9.20
CA GLU A 49 6.84 -0.18 9.66
C GLU A 49 6.81 -0.60 11.13
N GLU A 50 6.25 0.21 12.03
CA GLU A 50 6.23 -0.09 13.46
C GLU A 50 5.03 -0.98 13.81
N LEU A 51 3.86 -0.69 13.23
CA LEU A 51 2.62 -1.45 13.49
C LEU A 51 2.41 -2.59 12.49
N GLY A 52 3.12 -2.59 11.35
CA GLY A 52 2.95 -3.59 10.29
C GLY A 52 1.57 -3.54 9.62
N GLU A 53 0.87 -2.42 9.71
CA GLU A 53 -0.45 -2.25 9.11
C GLU A 53 -0.37 -2.22 7.58
N ARG A 54 -1.47 -2.64 6.94
CA ARG A 54 -1.67 -2.62 5.50
C ARG A 54 -3.07 -2.12 5.19
N LEU A 55 -3.30 -1.68 3.95
CA LEU A 55 -4.63 -1.28 3.52
C LEU A 55 -5.59 -2.48 3.62
N ARG A 56 -6.83 -2.22 4.06
CA ARG A 56 -7.87 -3.26 4.21
C ARG A 56 -8.15 -3.98 2.88
N CYS A 57 -8.60 -5.23 2.93
CA CYS A 57 -9.07 -5.92 1.72
C CYS A 57 -10.34 -5.22 1.16
N PRO A 58 -10.33 -4.75 -0.09
CA PRO A 58 -11.53 -4.20 -0.73
C PRO A 58 -12.62 -5.28 -0.91
N GLU A 59 -13.90 -4.87 -0.94
CA GLU A 59 -15.04 -5.79 -1.04
C GLU A 59 -15.05 -6.61 -2.34
N LEU A 60 -14.60 -6.00 -3.43
CA LEU A 60 -14.56 -6.63 -4.76
C LEU A 60 -13.26 -7.41 -5.02
N CYS A 61 -12.31 -7.39 -4.08
CA CYS A 61 -11.01 -8.01 -4.26
C CYS A 61 -11.08 -9.52 -3.93
N PRO A 62 -10.74 -10.41 -4.86
CA PRO A 62 -10.66 -11.84 -4.58
C PRO A 62 -9.59 -12.14 -3.50
N PRO A 63 -9.82 -13.12 -2.60
CA PRO A 63 -8.87 -13.43 -1.54
C PRO A 63 -7.45 -13.75 -2.03
N SER A 64 -7.34 -14.48 -3.15
CA SER A 64 -6.05 -14.81 -3.77
C SER A 64 -5.29 -13.57 -4.23
N THR A 65 -6.01 -12.57 -4.74
CA THR A 65 -5.41 -11.31 -5.19
C THR A 65 -4.95 -10.51 -3.98
N TYR A 66 -5.77 -10.41 -2.93
CA TYR A 66 -5.36 -9.72 -1.70
C TYR A 66 -4.15 -10.39 -1.02
N SER A 67 -4.09 -11.73 -1.01
CA SER A 67 -2.89 -12.45 -0.55
C SER A 67 -1.64 -12.09 -1.36
N LEU A 68 -1.77 -11.88 -2.67
CA LEU A 68 -0.66 -11.38 -3.50
C LEU A 68 -0.26 -9.95 -3.12
N LEU A 69 -1.22 -9.05 -2.88
CA LEU A 69 -0.92 -7.67 -2.46
C LEU A 69 -0.14 -7.63 -1.15
N LEU A 70 -0.49 -8.49 -0.18
CA LEU A 70 0.25 -8.63 1.08
C LEU A 70 1.68 -9.14 0.90
N LEU A 71 1.98 -9.88 -0.17
CA LEU A 71 3.35 -10.28 -0.50
C LEU A 71 4.15 -9.16 -1.17
N CYS A 72 3.46 -8.22 -1.83
CA CYS A 72 4.09 -7.06 -2.45
C CYS A 72 4.40 -5.94 -1.44
N TRP A 73 3.68 -5.88 -0.31
CA TRP A 73 3.86 -4.88 0.75
C TRP A 73 4.63 -5.41 1.96
#